data_AF-A0A9D7B834-F1
#
_entry.id   AF-A0A9D7B834-F1
#
_cell.length_a   1.000
_cell.length_b   1.000
_cell.length_c   1.000
_cell.angle_alpha   90.00
_cell.angle_beta   90.00
_cell.angle_gamma   90.00
#
_symmetry.space_group_name_H-M   'P 1'
#
loop_
_entity.id
_entity.type
_entity.pdbx_description
1 polymer ?
#
loop_
_entity_poly.entity_id
_entity_poly.type
_entity_poly.pdbx_seq_one_letter_code
_entity_poly.pdbx_strand_id
1 'polypeptide(L)'
;MKHLATLVISASISSLSFAQPQLLNAGFETWGGLGTGTEEPDEWSSIKTSDGGTVVNNFAPQVCWRSDDGHTGSFSLNVRTVTSLIGAANGIVTCGRVHAELDPANGRVFTEATDPQWNQLLTSRPDSLVGWYKTTVMPGDHPTVDAIVHTGAGSIPENGTIGNWVGAASWDAPSATVGEWTRFSVPFNYFSAGAPEYLLMVMTSGDSLISQIGTQSWYDDIALIYNVACTPSTGVVVVSELVAGDFDVSYSTGGIPEGPTTFTVELSDVNGDFTSPVTIGSVVSASATGIIPCSITAGTLAGAGYAIRIITDSPFYAPVGCAVQIELETGIAHGSRPASSIRWTANGLLIDSKDAGRYECFDVQGRAVANGSLLQGVNTVALDTRGMILVRVMSGAGSCMERVVVN
;
A
#
# COMPACT_ATOMS: atom_id res chain seq x y z
N MET A 1 43.32 31.40 35.61
CA MET A 1 42.36 30.34 35.25
C MET A 1 41.16 31.00 34.58
N LYS A 2 41.13 31.01 33.25
CA LYS A 2 39.98 31.51 32.47
C LYS A 2 39.38 30.28 31.78
N HIS A 3 38.20 29.88 32.20
CA HIS A 3 37.49 28.74 31.65
C HIS A 3 36.90 29.14 30.28
N LEU A 4 37.33 28.43 29.24
CA LEU A 4 36.79 28.55 27.89
C LEU A 4 35.58 27.60 27.82
N ALA A 5 34.37 28.15 27.78
CA ALA A 5 33.16 27.38 27.56
C ALA A 5 32.94 27.22 26.05
N THR A 6 33.11 26.01 25.54
CA THR A 6 32.81 25.67 24.15
C THR A 6 31.31 25.43 24.01
N LEU A 7 30.63 26.33 23.31
CA LEU A 7 29.23 26.20 22.91
C LEU A 7 29.15 25.27 21.69
N VAL A 8 28.60 24.07 21.87
CA VAL A 8 28.28 23.17 20.75
C VAL A 8 26.88 23.53 20.24
N ILE A 9 26.81 24.16 19.07
CA ILE A 9 25.57 24.38 18.33
C ILE A 9 25.27 23.08 17.58
N SER A 10 24.31 22.31 18.07
CA SER A 10 23.78 21.16 17.33
C SER A 10 22.87 21.70 16.22
N ALA A 11 23.34 21.66 14.97
CA ALA A 11 22.53 21.98 13.81
C ALA A 11 21.59 20.79 13.52
N SER A 12 20.32 20.92 13.86
CA SER A 12 19.27 20.03 13.38
C SER A 12 19.15 20.22 11.87
N ILE A 13 19.65 19.26 11.09
CA ILE A 13 19.37 19.17 9.66
C ILE A 13 17.91 18.74 9.55
N SER A 14 17.01 19.69 9.32
CA SER A 14 15.65 19.39 8.91
C SER A 14 15.72 18.83 7.48
N SER A 15 15.70 17.51 7.33
CA SER A 15 15.42 16.90 6.03
C SER A 15 14.03 17.37 5.61
N LEU A 16 13.94 18.16 4.55
CA LEU A 16 12.68 18.49 3.88
C LEU A 16 12.10 17.17 3.37
N SER A 17 11.20 16.58 4.14
CA SER A 17 10.45 15.43 3.69
C SER A 17 9.30 15.97 2.85
N PHE A 18 9.32 15.70 1.54
CA PHE A 18 8.17 15.98 0.70
C PHE A 18 7.07 14.97 1.08
N ALA A 19 5.88 15.50 1.33
CA ALA A 19 4.70 14.68 1.47
C ALA A 19 4.39 13.94 0.15
N GLN A 20 3.46 12.98 0.18
CA GLN A 20 3.25 11.90 -0.78
C GLN A 20 3.15 12.50 -2.17
N PRO A 21 4.24 12.53 -2.95
CA PRO A 21 4.26 13.41 -4.10
C PRO A 21 3.24 12.91 -5.12
N GLN A 22 2.34 13.80 -5.52
CA GLN A 22 1.48 13.62 -6.68
C GLN A 22 1.91 14.57 -7.79
N LEU A 23 1.51 14.23 -9.00
CA LEU A 23 1.77 15.05 -10.17
C LEU A 23 0.94 16.33 -10.09
N LEU A 24 1.58 17.47 -10.40
CA LEU A 24 0.87 18.74 -10.42
C LEU A 24 -0.13 18.78 -11.58
N ASN A 25 -1.32 19.33 -11.31
CA ASN A 25 -2.41 19.49 -12.29
C ASN A 25 -2.72 18.22 -13.11
N ALA A 26 -2.62 17.05 -12.49
CA ALA A 26 -2.81 15.77 -13.17
C ALA A 26 -4.26 15.34 -13.39
N GLY A 27 -5.21 16.14 -12.86
CA GLY A 27 -6.62 16.13 -13.27
C GLY A 27 -6.96 17.22 -14.31
N PHE A 28 -5.96 17.95 -14.82
CA PHE A 28 -6.10 18.90 -15.93
C PHE A 28 -7.19 19.96 -15.76
N GLU A 29 -7.29 20.56 -14.58
CA GLU A 29 -8.34 21.54 -14.26
C GLU A 29 -7.91 22.99 -14.54
N THR A 30 -6.60 23.25 -14.63
CA THR A 30 -6.05 24.58 -14.92
C THR A 30 -5.27 24.60 -16.23
N TRP A 31 -5.44 25.68 -17.00
CA TRP A 31 -5.00 25.76 -18.40
C TRP A 31 -4.51 27.16 -18.76
N GLY A 32 -3.40 27.21 -19.50
CA GLY A 32 -2.89 28.40 -20.16
C GLY A 32 -3.34 28.49 -21.62
N GLY A 33 -3.31 29.71 -22.19
CA GLY A 33 -3.47 29.90 -23.63
C GLY A 33 -4.82 29.50 -24.23
N LEU A 34 -5.89 29.41 -23.42
CA LEU A 34 -7.22 28.95 -23.84
C LEU A 34 -7.73 29.64 -25.13
N GLY A 35 -8.18 28.83 -26.08
CA GLY A 35 -8.71 29.30 -27.37
C GLY A 35 -7.64 29.79 -28.35
N THR A 36 -6.36 29.58 -28.04
CA THR A 36 -5.23 29.90 -28.91
C THR A 36 -4.51 28.64 -29.36
N GLY A 37 -3.60 28.78 -30.32
CA GLY A 37 -2.81 27.65 -30.78
C GLY A 37 -1.80 27.11 -29.76
N THR A 38 -1.58 27.80 -28.62
CA THR A 38 -0.66 27.41 -27.52
C THR A 38 -1.43 27.01 -26.26
N GLU A 39 -2.66 26.52 -26.41
CA GLU A 39 -3.46 26.03 -25.30
C GLU A 39 -2.86 24.74 -24.74
N GLU A 40 -2.51 24.75 -23.45
CA GLU A 40 -1.88 23.63 -22.75
C GLU A 40 -2.31 23.64 -21.27
N PRO A 41 -2.40 22.47 -20.60
CA PRO A 41 -2.62 22.43 -19.15
C PRO A 41 -1.43 23.08 -18.43
N ASP A 42 -1.68 23.80 -17.34
CA ASP A 42 -0.57 24.32 -16.52
C ASP A 42 0.26 23.14 -15.98
N GLU A 43 1.58 23.29 -15.85
CA GLU A 43 2.54 22.22 -15.46
C GLU A 43 2.78 21.12 -16.51
N TRP A 44 2.17 21.24 -17.69
CA TRP A 44 2.35 20.31 -18.81
C TRP A 44 2.70 21.07 -20.10
N SER A 45 3.59 20.51 -20.91
CA SER A 45 3.98 21.10 -22.20
C SER A 45 3.75 20.14 -23.35
N SER A 46 3.59 20.70 -24.55
CA SER A 46 3.52 19.95 -25.80
C SER A 46 4.62 20.41 -26.78
N ILE A 47 4.62 19.82 -27.97
CA ILE A 47 5.51 20.26 -29.06
C ILE A 47 5.29 21.73 -29.44
N LYS A 48 4.13 22.31 -29.10
CA LYS A 48 3.79 23.68 -29.49
C LYS A 48 4.60 24.73 -28.73
N THR A 49 4.89 24.50 -27.46
CA THR A 49 5.69 25.38 -26.60
C THR A 49 7.05 24.75 -26.25
N SER A 50 7.61 23.99 -27.18
CA SER A 50 8.90 23.29 -27.02
C SER A 50 10.09 24.24 -26.84
N ASP A 51 11.26 23.67 -26.52
CA ASP A 51 12.54 24.40 -26.48
C ASP A 51 13.13 24.72 -27.87
N GLY A 52 12.53 24.24 -28.97
CA GLY A 52 13.05 24.36 -30.35
C GLY A 52 13.05 25.79 -30.92
N GLY A 53 12.66 26.77 -30.11
CA GLY A 53 12.66 28.20 -30.46
C GLY A 53 11.52 28.60 -31.39
N THR A 54 11.48 29.90 -31.72
CA THR A 54 10.35 30.51 -32.44
C THR A 54 10.10 29.91 -33.81
N VAL A 55 11.14 29.49 -34.54
CA VAL A 55 10.98 28.93 -35.89
C VAL A 55 10.26 27.59 -35.82
N VAL A 56 10.76 26.65 -34.99
CA VAL A 56 10.15 25.32 -34.85
C VAL A 56 8.74 25.42 -34.27
N ASN A 57 8.54 26.20 -33.21
CA ASN A 57 7.25 26.35 -32.53
C ASN A 57 6.17 27.00 -33.42
N ASN A 58 6.55 27.85 -34.38
CA ASN A 58 5.62 28.41 -35.36
C ASN A 58 5.13 27.37 -36.38
N PHE A 59 5.96 26.38 -36.72
CA PHE A 59 5.60 25.29 -37.61
C PHE A 59 4.94 24.11 -36.89
N ALA A 60 5.17 23.97 -35.59
CA ALA A 60 4.51 22.96 -34.77
C ALA A 60 2.99 23.19 -34.74
N PRO A 61 2.16 22.18 -35.06
CA PRO A 61 0.72 22.30 -34.92
C PRO A 61 0.33 22.28 -33.43
N GLN A 62 -0.87 22.75 -33.12
CA GLN A 62 -1.49 22.47 -31.82
C GLN A 62 -1.83 20.98 -31.77
N VAL A 63 -1.52 20.33 -30.66
CA VAL A 63 -1.74 18.87 -30.50
C VAL A 63 -2.46 18.47 -29.23
N CYS A 64 -2.78 19.44 -28.37
CA CYS A 64 -3.63 19.25 -27.21
C CYS A 64 -4.67 20.37 -27.08
N TRP A 65 -5.77 20.04 -26.42
CA TRP A 65 -6.93 20.90 -26.16
C TRP A 65 -7.52 20.53 -24.81
N ARG A 66 -8.15 21.50 -24.16
CA ARG A 66 -9.03 21.23 -23.03
C ARG A 66 -10.32 20.58 -23.52
N SER A 67 -10.77 19.58 -22.80
CA SER A 67 -12.08 18.97 -22.94
C SER A 67 -12.96 19.39 -21.77
N ASP A 68 -14.25 19.64 -22.01
CA ASP A 68 -15.25 19.89 -20.95
C ASP A 68 -15.97 18.58 -20.51
N ASP A 69 -15.40 17.43 -20.89
CA ASP A 69 -15.79 16.08 -20.46
C ASP A 69 -14.66 15.55 -19.57
N GLY A 70 -14.80 15.66 -18.25
CA GLY A 70 -13.87 15.14 -17.24
C GLY A 70 -14.35 13.83 -16.63
N HIS A 71 -13.42 12.97 -16.19
CA HIS A 71 -13.74 11.79 -15.39
C HIS A 71 -14.12 12.20 -13.97
N THR A 72 -13.31 13.04 -13.34
CA THR A 72 -13.72 13.88 -12.22
C THR A 72 -13.56 15.35 -12.59
N GLY A 73 -13.96 16.26 -11.69
CA GLY A 73 -13.85 17.69 -11.97
C GLY A 73 -14.69 18.15 -13.16
N SER A 74 -14.19 19.16 -13.90
CA SER A 74 -14.89 19.76 -15.04
C SER A 74 -14.16 19.58 -16.35
N PHE A 75 -12.85 19.32 -16.32
CA PHE A 75 -12.02 19.34 -17.50
C PHE A 75 -11.17 18.08 -17.61
N SER A 76 -10.75 17.77 -18.83
CA SER A 76 -9.72 16.75 -19.06
C SER A 76 -8.81 17.16 -20.21
N LEU A 77 -7.69 16.46 -20.34
CA LEU A 77 -6.78 16.64 -21.45
C LEU A 77 -7.30 15.88 -22.67
N ASN A 78 -7.39 16.54 -23.83
CA ASN A 78 -7.59 15.89 -25.14
C ASN A 78 -6.33 16.07 -26.01
N VAL A 79 -5.66 14.98 -26.33
CA VAL A 79 -4.46 14.92 -27.17
C VAL A 79 -4.83 14.33 -28.53
N ARG A 80 -4.33 14.91 -29.64
CA ARG A 80 -4.72 14.45 -30.99
C ARG A 80 -3.55 14.38 -31.94
N THR A 81 -3.58 13.36 -32.80
CA THR A 81 -2.72 13.28 -33.97
C THR A 81 -3.34 14.07 -35.11
N VAL A 82 -2.61 15.08 -35.56
CA VAL A 82 -3.09 16.07 -36.54
C VAL A 82 -2.18 16.14 -37.75
N THR A 83 -2.66 16.80 -38.81
CA THR A 83 -1.83 17.13 -39.97
C THR A 83 -0.86 18.28 -39.64
N SER A 84 0.39 18.14 -40.05
CA SER A 84 1.42 19.18 -40.04
C SER A 84 2.00 19.37 -41.45
N LEU A 85 2.91 20.33 -41.62
CA LEU A 85 3.59 20.59 -42.91
C LEU A 85 4.50 19.45 -43.37
N ILE A 86 4.93 18.58 -42.45
CA ILE A 86 5.87 17.49 -42.72
C ILE A 86 5.24 16.09 -42.56
N GLY A 87 3.93 16.02 -42.31
CA GLY A 87 3.21 14.76 -42.15
C GLY A 87 2.31 14.73 -40.91
N ALA A 88 2.04 13.53 -40.40
CA ALA A 88 1.32 13.36 -39.14
C ALA A 88 2.16 13.92 -37.98
N ALA A 89 1.57 14.76 -37.15
CA ALA A 89 2.13 15.17 -35.87
C ALA A 89 1.37 14.43 -34.78
N ASN A 90 2.04 13.49 -34.11
CA ASN A 90 1.46 12.81 -32.96
C ASN A 90 1.22 13.83 -31.86
N GLY A 91 0.05 13.74 -31.24
CA GLY A 91 -0.19 14.53 -30.05
C GLY A 91 0.61 14.00 -28.88
N ILE A 92 1.27 14.93 -28.20
CA ILE A 92 2.23 14.67 -27.14
C ILE A 92 2.04 15.73 -26.06
N VAL A 93 1.94 15.27 -24.81
CA VAL A 93 1.90 16.14 -23.63
C VAL A 93 2.77 15.52 -22.54
N THR A 94 3.60 16.34 -21.89
CA THR A 94 4.57 15.88 -20.88
C THR A 94 4.62 16.82 -19.68
N CYS A 95 4.88 16.27 -18.50
CA CYS A 95 5.14 17.06 -17.28
C CYS A 95 6.59 17.57 -17.20
N GLY A 96 7.37 17.40 -18.29
CA GLY A 96 8.67 18.01 -18.51
C GLY A 96 8.63 19.01 -19.67
N ARG A 97 9.73 19.15 -20.39
CA ARG A 97 9.83 19.91 -21.64
C ARG A 97 9.93 19.01 -22.86
N VAL A 98 9.28 19.43 -23.95
CA VAL A 98 9.53 18.87 -25.27
C VAL A 98 10.75 19.52 -25.90
N HIS A 99 11.66 18.69 -26.39
CA HIS A 99 12.70 19.05 -27.34
C HIS A 99 12.19 18.76 -28.75
N ALA A 100 11.83 19.81 -29.49
CA ALA A 100 11.29 19.67 -30.84
C ALA A 100 12.33 19.97 -31.91
N GLU A 101 12.34 19.12 -32.93
CA GLU A 101 13.20 19.25 -34.10
C GLU A 101 12.40 19.04 -35.38
N LEU A 102 12.92 19.53 -36.51
CA LEU A 102 12.29 19.33 -37.81
C LEU A 102 12.36 17.88 -38.30
N ASP A 103 13.34 17.12 -37.80
CA ASP A 103 13.39 15.67 -37.93
C ASP A 103 12.82 15.04 -36.65
N PRO A 104 11.59 14.47 -36.70
CA PRO A 104 10.91 13.92 -35.53
C PRO A 104 11.71 12.81 -34.82
N ALA A 105 12.63 12.14 -35.52
CA ALA A 105 13.46 11.09 -34.93
C ALA A 105 14.44 11.62 -33.86
N ASN A 106 14.73 12.92 -33.87
CA ASN A 106 15.59 13.58 -32.86
C ASN A 106 14.78 14.24 -31.73
N GLY A 107 13.45 14.22 -31.83
CA GLY A 107 12.57 14.76 -30.81
C GLY A 107 12.60 13.92 -29.53
N ARG A 108 12.50 14.59 -28.38
CA ARG A 108 12.41 13.92 -27.07
C ARG A 108 11.65 14.78 -26.08
N VAL A 109 11.24 14.20 -24.96
CA VAL A 109 10.88 14.94 -23.76
C VAL A 109 11.99 14.80 -22.73
N PHE A 110 12.16 15.80 -21.87
CA PHE A 110 13.19 15.80 -20.84
C PHE A 110 12.78 16.61 -19.62
N THR A 111 13.39 16.31 -18.49
CA THR A 111 13.24 17.09 -17.26
C THR A 111 14.14 18.32 -17.32
N GLU A 112 13.56 19.51 -17.26
CA GLU A 112 14.33 20.77 -17.18
C GLU A 112 14.56 21.11 -15.70
N ALA A 113 15.67 20.63 -15.15
CA ALA A 113 15.97 20.68 -13.72
C ALA A 113 16.07 22.11 -13.15
N THR A 114 16.22 23.13 -14.01
CA THR A 114 16.32 24.53 -13.57
C THR A 114 14.98 25.27 -13.52
N ASP A 115 13.91 24.68 -14.07
CA ASP A 115 12.59 25.29 -14.15
C ASP A 115 11.54 24.41 -13.45
N PRO A 116 11.02 24.82 -12.28
CA PRO A 116 10.08 24.01 -11.49
C PRO A 116 8.78 23.68 -12.24
N GLN A 117 8.43 24.44 -13.27
CA GLN A 117 7.27 24.16 -14.11
C GLN A 117 7.44 22.85 -14.92
N TRP A 118 8.69 22.44 -15.17
CA TRP A 118 9.03 21.30 -16.04
C TRP A 118 9.91 20.27 -15.33
N ASN A 119 9.88 20.28 -14.00
CA ASN A 119 10.47 19.23 -13.19
C ASN A 119 9.51 18.80 -12.07
N GLN A 120 8.85 17.66 -12.27
CA GLN A 120 8.04 17.07 -11.21
C GLN A 120 8.97 16.42 -10.18
N LEU A 121 9.06 17.02 -9.00
CA LEU A 121 9.87 16.48 -7.90
C LEU A 121 9.26 15.18 -7.38
N LEU A 122 10.06 14.12 -7.30
CA LEU A 122 9.65 12.84 -6.75
C LEU A 122 10.84 12.19 -6.03
N THR A 123 10.79 12.19 -4.71
CA THR A 123 11.81 11.55 -3.85
C THR A 123 11.38 10.17 -3.32
N SER A 124 10.12 9.82 -3.56
CA SER A 124 9.50 8.57 -3.11
C SER A 124 9.43 7.55 -4.25
N ARG A 125 9.10 6.30 -3.92
CA ARG A 125 9.07 5.19 -4.90
C ARG A 125 7.64 4.64 -5.02
N PRO A 126 6.81 5.21 -5.91
CA PRO A 126 5.47 4.69 -6.14
C PRO A 126 5.50 3.26 -6.68
N ASP A 127 4.51 2.48 -6.30
CA ASP A 127 4.30 1.13 -6.81
C ASP A 127 3.84 1.15 -8.27
N SER A 128 2.86 2.01 -8.56
CA SER A 128 2.21 2.05 -9.86
C SER A 128 1.80 3.46 -10.26
N LEU A 129 1.76 3.67 -11.57
CA LEU A 129 1.12 4.80 -12.22
C LEU A 129 -0.29 4.37 -12.64
N VAL A 130 -1.27 5.23 -12.37
CA VAL A 130 -2.67 5.01 -12.72
C VAL A 130 -3.26 6.26 -13.34
N GLY A 131 -4.36 6.10 -14.05
CA GLY A 131 -5.12 7.20 -14.60
C GLY A 131 -6.36 6.71 -15.32
N TRP A 132 -7.11 7.65 -15.90
CA TRP A 132 -8.29 7.37 -16.68
C TRP A 132 -8.08 7.82 -18.11
N TYR A 133 -8.58 7.05 -19.07
CA TYR A 133 -8.50 7.40 -20.47
C TYR A 133 -9.79 7.09 -21.24
N LYS A 134 -9.95 7.82 -22.34
CA LYS A 134 -10.81 7.50 -23.47
C LYS A 134 -9.98 7.61 -24.75
N THR A 135 -10.36 6.91 -25.80
CA THR A 135 -9.66 7.07 -27.08
C THR A 135 -10.55 6.76 -28.26
N THR A 136 -10.34 7.48 -29.36
CA THR A 136 -10.83 7.15 -30.69
C THR A 136 -9.59 6.95 -31.57
N VAL A 137 -9.28 5.70 -31.89
CA VAL A 137 -8.06 5.35 -32.64
C VAL A 137 -8.37 5.00 -34.09
N MET A 138 -7.48 5.41 -34.99
CA MET A 138 -7.45 4.91 -36.36
C MET A 138 -6.91 3.46 -36.39
N PRO A 139 -7.23 2.65 -37.43
CA PRO A 139 -6.78 1.28 -37.50
C PRO A 139 -5.25 1.13 -37.41
N GLY A 140 -4.77 0.30 -36.47
CA GLY A 140 -3.35 0.04 -36.27
C GLY A 140 -2.62 1.06 -35.39
N ASP A 141 -3.35 2.00 -34.80
CA ASP A 141 -2.81 3.04 -33.91
C ASP A 141 -3.24 2.80 -32.45
N HIS A 142 -2.49 3.30 -31.49
CA HIS A 142 -2.83 3.22 -30.06
C HIS A 142 -2.10 4.30 -29.23
N PRO A 143 -2.77 4.92 -28.25
CA PRO A 143 -2.11 5.83 -27.32
C PRO A 143 -1.17 5.11 -26.36
N THR A 144 -0.12 5.83 -25.93
CA THR A 144 0.84 5.37 -24.93
C THR A 144 0.94 6.35 -23.75
N VAL A 145 1.33 5.82 -22.60
CA VAL A 145 1.75 6.59 -21.43
C VAL A 145 3.06 6.01 -20.93
N ASP A 146 4.13 6.79 -21.02
CA ASP A 146 5.46 6.41 -20.59
C ASP A 146 5.92 7.33 -19.46
N ALA A 147 6.45 6.73 -18.39
CA ALA A 147 7.00 7.46 -17.26
C ALA A 147 8.33 6.87 -16.81
N ILE A 148 9.24 7.74 -16.41
CA ILE A 148 10.49 7.38 -15.75
C ILE A 148 10.57 8.10 -14.42
N VAL A 149 11.12 7.40 -13.42
CA VAL A 149 11.60 8.01 -12.19
C VAL A 149 13.12 7.98 -12.24
N HIS A 150 13.77 9.11 -12.01
CA HIS A 150 15.19 9.26 -12.28
C HIS A 150 15.87 10.25 -11.33
N THR A 151 17.20 10.22 -11.30
CA THR A 151 18.03 11.28 -10.72
C THR A 151 18.58 12.17 -11.83
N GLY A 152 19.06 13.37 -11.53
CA GLY A 152 19.72 14.23 -12.51
C GLY A 152 18.96 14.39 -13.83
N ALA A 153 19.66 14.29 -14.97
CA ALA A 153 19.04 14.38 -16.29
C ALA A 153 18.26 13.11 -16.67
N GLY A 154 17.04 13.28 -17.17
CA GLY A 154 16.18 12.21 -17.68
C GLY A 154 15.49 12.63 -18.97
N SER A 155 15.28 11.68 -19.89
CA SER A 155 14.64 11.93 -21.19
C SER A 155 13.89 10.70 -21.70
N ILE A 156 12.82 10.92 -22.48
CA ILE A 156 12.06 9.88 -23.19
C ILE A 156 11.90 10.34 -24.66
N PRO A 157 12.28 9.54 -25.68
CA PRO A 157 12.99 8.26 -25.57
C PRO A 157 14.37 8.43 -24.93
N GLU A 158 14.98 7.29 -24.56
CA GLU A 158 16.32 7.26 -23.99
C GLU A 158 17.33 7.96 -24.91
N ASN A 159 18.03 8.95 -24.38
CA ASN A 159 19.05 9.68 -25.12
C ASN A 159 20.32 9.90 -24.26
N GLY A 160 21.00 8.81 -23.91
CA GLY A 160 22.19 8.82 -23.06
C GLY A 160 21.91 9.12 -21.58
N THR A 161 20.67 8.94 -21.12
CA THR A 161 20.25 9.22 -19.73
C THR A 161 19.94 7.97 -18.93
N ILE A 162 19.99 6.77 -19.52
CA ILE A 162 19.61 5.51 -18.85
C ILE A 162 20.35 5.25 -17.53
N GLY A 163 21.60 5.69 -17.42
CA GLY A 163 22.40 5.54 -16.20
C GLY A 163 21.85 6.31 -14.98
N ASN A 164 20.99 7.30 -15.23
CA ASN A 164 20.32 8.08 -14.19
C ASN A 164 18.91 7.57 -13.87
N TRP A 165 18.35 6.69 -14.70
CA TRP A 165 17.01 6.22 -14.43
C TRP A 165 17.02 5.31 -13.19
N VAL A 166 15.93 5.34 -12.43
CA VAL A 166 15.73 4.53 -11.22
C VAL A 166 14.68 3.45 -11.46
N GLY A 167 13.62 3.80 -12.19
CA GLY A 167 12.54 2.92 -12.60
C GLY A 167 11.78 3.50 -13.79
N ALA A 168 10.98 2.67 -14.44
CA ALA A 168 10.13 3.07 -15.55
C ALA A 168 8.78 2.35 -15.51
N ALA A 169 7.76 3.01 -16.04
CA ALA A 169 6.42 2.45 -16.28
C ALA A 169 6.01 2.81 -17.71
N SER A 170 5.47 1.85 -18.43
CA SER A 170 5.04 2.03 -19.82
C SER A 170 3.73 1.30 -20.03
N TRP A 171 2.73 2.04 -20.50
CA TRP A 171 1.39 1.53 -20.74
C TRP A 171 0.97 1.84 -22.17
N ASP A 172 0.59 0.79 -22.88
CA ASP A 172 -0.01 0.86 -24.21
C ASP A 172 -1.51 0.58 -24.09
N ALA A 173 -2.32 1.46 -24.66
CA ALA A 173 -3.74 1.19 -24.78
C ALA A 173 -3.98 0.10 -25.84
N PRO A 174 -5.15 -0.58 -25.79
CA PRO A 174 -5.60 -1.39 -26.91
C PRO A 174 -5.70 -0.52 -28.18
N SER A 175 -5.36 -1.09 -29.35
CA SER A 175 -5.65 -0.48 -30.66
C SER A 175 -7.16 -0.61 -30.99
N ALA A 176 -7.98 -0.02 -30.14
CA ALA A 176 -9.43 0.02 -30.24
C ALA A 176 -10.00 1.31 -29.62
N THR A 177 -11.15 1.74 -30.12
CA THR A 177 -11.88 2.88 -29.55
C THR A 177 -12.45 2.51 -28.18
N VAL A 178 -12.23 3.39 -27.20
CA VAL A 178 -12.74 3.31 -25.83
C VAL A 178 -13.53 4.59 -25.56
N GLY A 179 -14.86 4.48 -25.60
CA GLY A 179 -15.77 5.63 -25.52
C GLY A 179 -16.13 6.08 -24.10
N GLU A 180 -15.90 5.22 -23.10
CA GLU A 180 -16.18 5.47 -21.69
C GLU A 180 -14.87 5.58 -20.91
N TRP A 181 -14.86 6.42 -19.87
CA TRP A 181 -13.70 6.56 -19.00
C TRP A 181 -13.30 5.20 -18.43
N THR A 182 -12.09 4.76 -18.79
CA THR A 182 -11.56 3.46 -18.40
C THR A 182 -10.26 3.67 -17.63
N ARG A 183 -10.15 3.04 -16.47
CA ARG A 183 -8.93 3.12 -15.66
C ARG A 183 -7.82 2.27 -16.27
N PHE A 184 -6.62 2.83 -16.35
CA PHE A 184 -5.39 2.06 -16.56
C PHE A 184 -4.55 2.02 -15.29
N SER A 185 -3.68 1.03 -15.21
CA SER A 185 -2.72 0.87 -14.13
C SER A 185 -1.51 0.11 -14.63
N VAL A 186 -0.33 0.67 -14.38
CA VAL A 186 0.95 0.08 -14.78
C VAL A 186 1.94 0.18 -13.61
N PRO A 187 2.60 -0.92 -13.23
CA PRO A 187 3.60 -0.88 -12.17
C PRO A 187 4.89 -0.20 -12.63
N PHE A 188 5.58 0.47 -11.72
CA PHE A 188 6.96 0.88 -11.96
C PHE A 188 7.89 -0.32 -11.83
N ASN A 189 8.63 -0.62 -12.91
CA ASN A 189 9.73 -1.55 -12.85
C ASN A 189 11.01 -0.82 -12.44
N TYR A 190 11.48 -1.13 -11.23
CA TYR A 190 12.67 -0.52 -10.65
C TYR A 190 13.92 -1.36 -10.91
N PHE A 191 14.95 -0.72 -11.46
CA PHE A 191 16.24 -1.34 -11.77
C PHE A 191 17.41 -0.75 -10.96
N SER A 192 17.16 0.32 -10.20
CA SER A 192 18.10 0.87 -9.21
C SER A 192 17.45 0.97 -7.84
N ALA A 193 18.23 0.78 -6.78
CA ALA A 193 17.81 0.98 -5.39
C ALA A 193 17.94 2.44 -4.92
N GLY A 194 18.53 3.34 -5.72
CA GLY A 194 18.70 4.75 -5.38
C GLY A 194 17.36 5.47 -5.21
N ALA A 195 17.31 6.49 -4.36
CA ALA A 195 16.14 7.37 -4.28
C ALA A 195 16.03 8.20 -5.57
N PRO A 196 14.85 8.34 -6.18
CA PRO A 196 14.66 9.25 -7.30
C PRO A 196 14.72 10.72 -6.84
N GLU A 197 14.87 11.62 -7.80
CA GLU A 197 14.75 13.08 -7.59
C GLU A 197 13.56 13.64 -8.37
N TYR A 198 13.28 13.06 -9.55
CA TYR A 198 12.26 13.54 -10.47
C TYR A 198 11.44 12.41 -11.06
N LEU A 199 10.24 12.77 -11.51
CA LEU A 199 9.44 11.99 -12.44
C LEU A 199 9.31 12.75 -13.77
N LEU A 200 9.50 12.04 -14.87
CA LEU A 200 9.20 12.51 -16.21
C LEU A 200 8.17 11.58 -16.84
N MET A 201 7.09 12.14 -17.36
CA MET A 201 6.03 11.39 -18.02
C MET A 201 5.67 12.05 -19.34
N VAL A 202 5.31 11.23 -20.31
CA VAL A 202 4.72 11.63 -21.58
C VAL A 202 3.48 10.80 -21.88
N MET A 203 2.44 11.47 -22.35
CA MET A 203 1.22 10.86 -22.86
C MET A 203 1.08 11.20 -24.34
N THR A 204 0.61 10.25 -25.12
CA THR A 204 0.49 10.40 -26.57
C THR A 204 -0.91 10.10 -27.08
N SER A 205 -1.32 10.71 -28.19
CA SER A 205 -2.60 10.33 -28.80
C SER A 205 -2.54 8.97 -29.51
N GLY A 206 -1.41 8.67 -30.16
CA GLY A 206 -1.17 7.44 -30.90
C GLY A 206 0.28 6.98 -30.81
N ASP A 207 0.65 5.99 -31.61
CA ASP A 207 1.88 5.20 -31.52
C ASP A 207 3.10 5.97 -32.03
N SER A 208 3.50 6.98 -31.25
CA SER A 208 4.73 7.74 -31.42
C SER A 208 4.94 8.22 -32.87
N LEU A 209 6.00 7.77 -33.55
CA LEU A 209 6.37 8.18 -34.91
C LEU A 209 5.50 7.57 -36.02
N ILE A 210 4.68 6.56 -35.71
CA ILE A 210 3.80 5.88 -36.69
C ILE A 210 2.32 6.17 -36.45
N SER A 211 2.03 7.15 -35.61
CA SER A 211 0.68 7.62 -35.31
C SER A 211 -0.10 8.06 -36.55
N GLN A 212 -1.42 7.86 -36.50
CA GLN A 212 -2.33 8.07 -37.63
C GLN A 212 -3.19 9.32 -37.41
N ILE A 213 -3.28 10.16 -38.44
CA ILE A 213 -4.09 11.39 -38.39
C ILE A 213 -5.55 11.03 -38.12
N GLY A 214 -6.13 11.69 -37.11
CA GLY A 214 -7.50 11.44 -36.67
C GLY A 214 -7.60 10.67 -35.36
N THR A 215 -6.52 10.02 -34.90
CA THR A 215 -6.46 9.42 -33.56
C THR A 215 -6.51 10.52 -32.49
N GLN A 216 -7.36 10.33 -31.48
CA GLN A 216 -7.56 11.26 -30.36
C GLN A 216 -7.69 10.48 -29.05
N SER A 217 -7.05 10.98 -28.00
CA SER A 217 -7.06 10.35 -26.68
C SER A 217 -7.30 11.38 -25.61
N TRP A 218 -8.14 11.03 -24.65
CA TRP A 218 -8.42 11.85 -23.48
C TRP A 218 -7.79 11.21 -22.26
N TYR A 219 -7.24 12.04 -21.38
CA TYR A 219 -6.60 11.62 -20.16
C TYR A 219 -7.11 12.44 -19.00
N ASP A 220 -7.28 11.79 -17.85
CA ASP A 220 -7.68 12.45 -16.63
C ASP A 220 -7.23 11.69 -15.38
N ASP A 221 -7.21 12.38 -14.25
CA ASP A 221 -6.94 11.85 -12.91
C ASP A 221 -5.70 10.95 -12.84
N ILE A 222 -4.57 11.44 -13.39
CA ILE A 222 -3.31 10.71 -13.34
C ILE A 222 -2.76 10.74 -11.91
N ALA A 223 -2.40 9.58 -11.38
CA ALA A 223 -1.97 9.46 -9.99
C ALA A 223 -0.86 8.42 -9.80
N LEU A 224 -0.04 8.67 -8.77
CA LEU A 224 0.95 7.75 -8.27
C LEU A 224 0.38 6.98 -7.08
N ILE A 225 0.43 5.65 -7.14
CA ILE A 225 -0.01 4.78 -6.05
C ILE A 225 1.19 4.31 -5.27
N TYR A 226 1.11 4.38 -3.95
CA TYR A 226 2.18 4.00 -3.03
C TYR A 226 1.73 2.83 -2.16
N ASN A 227 2.65 1.93 -1.84
CA ASN A 227 2.32 0.81 -0.97
C ASN A 227 2.24 1.25 0.51
N VAL A 228 1.30 0.69 1.26
CA VAL A 228 1.32 0.65 2.72
C VAL A 228 1.56 -0.79 3.16
N ALA A 229 2.74 -1.03 3.72
CA ALA A 229 3.14 -2.33 4.23
C ALA A 229 2.78 -2.48 5.70
N CYS A 230 2.34 -3.68 6.08
CA CYS A 230 2.12 -4.08 7.46
C CYS A 230 3.21 -5.03 7.95
N THR A 231 3.59 -4.87 9.22
CA THR A 231 4.50 -5.77 9.93
C THR A 231 3.93 -6.03 11.32
N PRO A 232 3.35 -7.22 11.59
CA PRO A 232 2.85 -7.54 12.91
C PRO A 232 4.02 -7.76 13.88
N SER A 233 3.85 -7.40 15.15
CA SER A 233 4.86 -7.61 16.19
C SER A 233 5.11 -9.09 16.52
N THR A 234 4.17 -9.96 16.11
CA THR A 234 4.24 -11.42 16.20
C THR A 234 3.60 -12.04 14.95
N GLY A 235 4.13 -13.18 14.50
CA GLY A 235 3.50 -13.97 13.43
C GLY A 235 2.36 -14.86 13.92
N VAL A 236 2.23 -15.06 15.24
CA VAL A 236 1.21 -15.88 15.87
C VAL A 236 0.50 -15.05 16.94
N VAL A 237 -0.82 -14.94 16.82
CA VAL A 237 -1.70 -14.28 17.79
C VAL A 237 -2.52 -15.36 18.49
N VAL A 238 -2.44 -15.39 19.82
CA VAL A 238 -3.15 -16.37 20.64
C VAL A 238 -4.46 -15.76 21.12
N VAL A 239 -5.57 -16.45 20.90
CA VAL A 239 -6.91 -16.06 21.35
C VAL A 239 -7.52 -17.18 22.20
N SER A 240 -8.49 -16.87 23.05
CA SER A 240 -9.34 -17.89 23.68
C SER A 240 -10.82 -17.57 23.46
N GLU A 241 -11.71 -18.45 23.92
CA GLU A 241 -13.16 -18.21 23.90
C GLU A 241 -13.58 -16.94 24.68
N LEU A 242 -12.76 -16.49 25.62
CA LEU A 242 -13.11 -15.38 26.54
C LEU A 242 -12.11 -14.22 26.51
N VAL A 243 -10.98 -14.37 25.83
CA VAL A 243 -9.89 -13.39 25.82
C VAL A 243 -9.46 -13.11 24.38
N ALA A 244 -9.41 -11.83 24.05
CA ALA A 244 -8.93 -11.34 22.77
C ALA A 244 -7.40 -11.49 22.66
N GLY A 245 -6.91 -11.57 21.42
CA GLY A 245 -5.49 -11.59 21.13
C GLY A 245 -5.00 -10.20 20.75
N ASP A 246 -4.25 -9.57 21.64
CA ASP A 246 -3.72 -8.23 21.41
C ASP A 246 -2.30 -8.30 20.83
N PHE A 247 -2.03 -7.43 19.87
CA PHE A 247 -0.71 -7.29 19.24
C PHE A 247 -0.59 -5.92 18.57
N ASP A 248 0.62 -5.58 18.15
CA ASP A 248 0.89 -4.32 17.47
C ASP A 248 1.14 -4.59 15.99
N VAL A 249 0.62 -3.73 15.12
CA VAL A 249 0.93 -3.74 13.69
C VAL A 249 1.68 -2.47 13.36
N SER A 250 2.97 -2.61 13.01
CA SER A 250 3.73 -1.49 12.46
C SER A 250 3.35 -1.28 11.00
N TYR A 251 3.24 -0.03 10.58
CA TYR A 251 3.00 0.34 9.19
C TYR A 251 4.18 1.11 8.62
N SER A 252 4.41 0.96 7.32
CA SER A 252 5.37 1.78 6.55
C SER A 252 4.77 2.11 5.20
N THR A 253 4.75 3.38 4.82
CA THR A 253 4.27 3.85 3.53
C THR A 253 5.42 4.12 2.55
N GLY A 254 5.19 3.92 1.26
CA GLY A 254 6.16 4.23 0.19
C GLY A 254 6.37 5.74 -0.07
N GLY A 255 5.50 6.58 0.48
CA GLY A 255 5.55 8.04 0.46
C GLY A 255 4.87 8.61 1.72
N ILE A 256 5.29 9.78 2.20
CA ILE A 256 4.83 10.37 3.47
C ILE A 256 3.44 10.98 3.31
N PRO A 257 2.42 10.70 4.13
CA PRO A 257 1.09 11.28 3.93
C PRO A 257 1.08 12.82 3.79
N GLU A 258 0.27 13.37 2.87
CA GLU A 258 0.06 14.83 2.71
C GLU A 258 -0.65 15.48 3.90
N GLY A 259 -1.38 14.69 4.67
CA GLY A 259 -2.06 15.13 5.87
C GLY A 259 -2.41 13.95 6.77
N PRO A 260 -3.18 14.22 7.85
CA PRO A 260 -3.71 13.17 8.70
C PRO A 260 -4.48 12.14 7.87
N THR A 261 -4.00 10.90 7.87
CA THR A 261 -4.56 9.76 7.17
C THR A 261 -5.00 8.74 8.21
N THR A 262 -6.19 8.17 8.04
CA THR A 262 -6.68 7.09 8.88
C THR A 262 -6.11 5.77 8.36
N PHE A 263 -5.27 5.12 9.15
CA PHE A 263 -4.80 3.77 8.89
C PHE A 263 -5.66 2.78 9.66
N THR A 264 -6.25 1.81 8.96
CA THR A 264 -7.13 0.80 9.55
C THR A 264 -6.63 -0.59 9.21
N VAL A 265 -6.40 -1.41 10.23
CA VAL A 265 -5.99 -2.80 10.05
C VAL A 265 -7.23 -3.67 9.90
N GLU A 266 -7.29 -4.41 8.81
CA GLU A 266 -8.30 -5.40 8.52
C GLU A 266 -7.71 -6.80 8.60
N LEU A 267 -8.46 -7.72 9.22
CA LEU A 267 -8.20 -9.16 9.26
C LEU A 267 -9.07 -9.85 8.21
N SER A 268 -8.47 -10.76 7.45
CA SER A 268 -9.16 -11.62 6.48
C SER A 268 -9.95 -12.76 7.16
N ASP A 269 -10.59 -13.61 6.37
CA ASP A 269 -10.99 -14.93 6.83
C ASP A 269 -9.80 -15.90 7.00
N VAL A 270 -10.09 -17.13 7.43
CA VAL A 270 -9.08 -18.19 7.67
C VAL A 270 -8.33 -18.64 6.40
N ASN A 271 -8.83 -18.31 5.21
CA ASN A 271 -8.22 -18.64 3.92
C ASN A 271 -7.47 -17.46 3.30
N GLY A 272 -7.45 -16.29 3.97
CA GLY A 272 -6.81 -15.07 3.46
C GLY A 272 -7.73 -14.19 2.61
N ASP A 273 -9.04 -14.44 2.60
CA ASP A 273 -10.02 -13.68 1.81
C ASP A 273 -10.50 -12.43 2.56
N PHE A 274 -10.45 -11.28 1.88
CA PHE A 274 -10.89 -9.98 2.40
C PHE A 274 -12.28 -9.56 1.86
N THR A 275 -13.11 -10.50 1.41
CA THR A 275 -14.49 -10.22 0.95
C THR A 275 -15.38 -9.73 2.11
N SER A 276 -15.14 -10.19 3.34
CA SER A 276 -15.84 -9.73 4.56
C SER A 276 -14.82 -9.49 5.68
N PRO A 277 -13.99 -8.44 5.55
CA PRO A 277 -12.88 -8.21 6.46
C PRO A 277 -13.38 -7.71 7.83
N VAL A 278 -12.62 -8.01 8.88
CA VAL A 278 -12.89 -7.52 10.24
C VAL A 278 -11.86 -6.46 10.60
N THR A 279 -12.32 -5.27 10.96
CA THR A 279 -11.43 -4.23 11.50
C THR A 279 -10.94 -4.63 12.89
N ILE A 280 -9.62 -4.65 13.09
CA ILE A 280 -8.98 -5.05 14.35
C ILE A 280 -8.16 -3.94 15.01
N GLY A 281 -7.95 -2.81 14.34
CA GLY A 281 -7.24 -1.65 14.88
C GLY A 281 -7.30 -0.44 13.94
N SER A 282 -7.11 0.77 14.49
CA SER A 282 -7.02 1.99 13.68
C SER A 282 -6.24 3.10 14.39
N VAL A 283 -5.52 3.90 13.61
CA VAL A 283 -4.86 5.13 14.07
C VAL A 283 -4.99 6.23 13.01
N VAL A 284 -4.99 7.49 13.43
CA VAL A 284 -4.84 8.63 12.51
C VAL A 284 -3.41 9.17 12.66
N SER A 285 -2.70 9.30 11.55
CA SER A 285 -1.31 9.76 11.54
C SER A 285 -0.96 10.48 10.23
N ALA A 286 0.02 11.37 10.28
CA ALA A 286 0.65 11.98 9.11
C ALA A 286 2.09 11.47 8.89
N SER A 287 2.56 10.51 9.70
CA SER A 287 3.90 9.95 9.59
C SER A 287 3.91 8.75 8.65
N ALA A 288 4.97 8.61 7.84
CA ALA A 288 5.15 7.45 6.95
C ALA A 288 5.34 6.12 7.68
N THR A 289 5.70 6.15 8.96
CA THR A 289 5.80 4.97 9.81
C THR A 289 5.09 5.20 11.13
N GLY A 290 4.61 4.11 11.72
CA GLY A 290 3.94 4.15 13.02
C GLY A 290 3.49 2.77 13.45
N ILE A 291 2.80 2.71 14.60
CA ILE A 291 2.32 1.49 15.22
C ILE A 291 0.81 1.62 15.45
N ILE A 292 0.07 0.57 15.10
CA ILE A 292 -1.37 0.44 15.29
C ILE A 292 -1.63 -0.67 16.30
N PRO A 293 -2.09 -0.35 17.51
CA PRO A 293 -2.55 -1.37 18.46
C PRO A 293 -3.76 -2.11 17.89
N CYS A 294 -3.71 -3.43 17.89
CA CYS A 294 -4.73 -4.30 17.31
C CYS A 294 -5.23 -5.34 18.31
N SER A 295 -6.49 -5.74 18.16
CA SER A 295 -7.11 -6.78 18.99
C SER A 295 -7.96 -7.71 18.13
N ILE A 296 -7.62 -9.00 18.13
CA ILE A 296 -8.43 -10.05 17.51
C ILE A 296 -9.46 -10.52 18.54
N THR A 297 -10.74 -10.46 18.18
CA THR A 297 -11.85 -10.76 19.10
C THR A 297 -11.75 -12.20 19.65
N ALA A 298 -12.11 -12.36 20.92
CA ALA A 298 -12.24 -13.68 21.56
C ALA A 298 -13.17 -14.61 20.76
N GLY A 299 -12.88 -15.91 20.75
CA GLY A 299 -13.64 -16.92 20.00
C GLY A 299 -13.35 -16.94 18.48
N THR A 300 -12.40 -16.12 17.99
CA THR A 300 -11.93 -16.24 16.60
C THR A 300 -11.30 -17.63 16.40
N LEU A 301 -11.70 -18.32 15.33
CA LEU A 301 -11.24 -19.68 15.05
C LEU A 301 -9.73 -19.70 14.76
N ALA A 302 -9.03 -20.68 15.33
CA ALA A 302 -7.63 -20.89 14.99
C ALA A 302 -7.44 -21.26 13.51
N GLY A 303 -6.33 -20.81 12.94
CA GLY A 303 -5.96 -21.09 11.56
C GLY A 303 -4.68 -20.37 11.14
N ALA A 304 -3.98 -20.96 10.18
CA ALA A 304 -2.70 -20.45 9.68
C ALA A 304 -2.83 -19.59 8.41
N GLY A 305 -4.02 -19.54 7.80
CA GLY A 305 -4.23 -18.87 6.52
C GLY A 305 -4.74 -17.43 6.64
N TYR A 306 -4.84 -16.87 7.85
CA TYR A 306 -5.23 -15.48 8.01
C TYR A 306 -4.15 -14.54 7.45
N ALA A 307 -4.61 -13.41 6.93
CA ALA A 307 -3.80 -12.28 6.52
C ALA A 307 -4.37 -11.01 7.14
N ILE A 308 -3.50 -10.03 7.36
CA ILE A 308 -3.90 -8.67 7.68
C ILE A 308 -3.48 -7.74 6.55
N ARG A 309 -4.20 -6.64 6.39
CA ARG A 309 -3.83 -5.54 5.50
C ARG A 309 -4.15 -4.22 6.16
N ILE A 310 -3.52 -3.16 5.70
CA ILE A 310 -3.81 -1.80 6.14
C ILE A 310 -4.49 -1.07 5.01
N ILE A 311 -5.74 -0.69 5.20
CA ILE A 311 -6.43 0.24 4.30
C ILE A 311 -6.30 1.67 4.83
N THR A 312 -6.46 2.64 3.95
CA THR A 312 -6.44 4.06 4.31
C THR A 312 -7.62 4.80 3.70
N ASP A 313 -7.89 5.99 4.20
CA ASP A 313 -8.87 6.94 3.64
C ASP A 313 -8.32 7.76 2.46
N SER A 314 -7.02 7.62 2.15
CA SER A 314 -6.39 8.23 0.97
C SER A 314 -6.46 7.26 -0.23
N PRO A 315 -6.89 7.72 -1.42
CA PRO A 315 -6.96 6.88 -2.61
C PRO A 315 -5.58 6.55 -3.20
N PHE A 316 -4.51 7.15 -2.69
CA PHE A 316 -3.17 7.03 -3.23
C PHE A 316 -2.32 5.96 -2.55
N TYR A 317 -2.88 5.21 -1.59
CA TYR A 317 -2.22 4.07 -0.97
C TYR A 317 -2.87 2.74 -1.32
N ALA A 318 -2.05 1.75 -1.69
CA ALA A 318 -2.46 0.37 -1.89
C ALA A 318 -1.98 -0.52 -0.73
N PRO A 319 -2.85 -1.39 -0.19
CA PRO A 319 -2.46 -2.30 0.88
C PRO A 319 -1.49 -3.38 0.38
N VAL A 320 -0.40 -3.59 1.14
CA VAL A 320 0.42 -4.81 1.03
C VAL A 320 0.11 -5.70 2.22
N GLY A 321 -0.52 -6.84 1.95
CA GLY A 321 -0.92 -7.79 2.99
C GLY A 321 0.27 -8.51 3.63
N CYS A 322 0.09 -8.92 4.89
CA CYS A 322 1.04 -9.72 5.64
C CYS A 322 0.32 -10.88 6.34
N ALA A 323 0.97 -12.04 6.42
CA ALA A 323 0.38 -13.24 7.02
C ALA A 323 0.37 -13.15 8.55
N VAL A 324 -0.66 -13.73 9.17
CA VAL A 324 -0.74 -13.93 10.62
C VAL A 324 -1.38 -15.29 10.90
N GLN A 325 -0.96 -15.96 11.96
CA GLN A 325 -1.59 -17.21 12.41
C GLN A 325 -2.37 -16.93 13.68
N ILE A 326 -3.57 -17.51 13.78
CA ILE A 326 -4.38 -17.46 14.99
C ILE A 326 -4.32 -18.84 15.64
N GLU A 327 -3.93 -18.88 16.90
CA GLU A 327 -3.92 -20.10 17.70
C GLU A 327 -4.88 -19.97 18.89
N LEU A 328 -5.49 -21.08 19.27
CA LEU A 328 -6.26 -21.13 20.51
C LEU A 328 -5.32 -21.31 21.69
N GLU A 329 -5.50 -20.50 22.72
CA GLU A 329 -4.88 -20.74 24.00
C GLU A 329 -5.38 -22.08 24.54
N THR A 330 -4.51 -23.10 24.54
CA THR A 330 -4.85 -24.44 25.02
C THR A 330 -4.87 -24.54 26.56
N GLY A 331 -4.86 -23.41 27.26
CA GLY A 331 -4.78 -23.36 28.72
C GLY A 331 -3.39 -23.70 29.26
N ILE A 332 -2.34 -23.74 28.43
CA ILE A 332 -0.96 -23.73 28.90
C ILE A 332 -0.42 -22.31 28.81
N ALA A 333 -1.03 -21.39 29.57
CA ALA A 333 -0.48 -20.06 29.72
C ALA A 333 0.90 -20.16 30.37
N HIS A 334 1.91 -19.54 29.75
CA HIS A 334 3.14 -19.11 30.41
C HIS A 334 2.81 -17.94 31.38
N GLY A 335 1.87 -18.16 32.29
CA GLY A 335 1.62 -17.33 33.46
C GLY A 335 2.40 -17.93 34.62
N SER A 336 3.19 -17.12 35.30
CA SER A 336 4.06 -17.55 36.39
C SER A 336 3.30 -18.06 37.62
N ARG A 337 2.89 -19.34 37.61
CA ARG A 337 2.90 -20.32 38.74
C ARG A 337 2.01 -21.52 38.38
N PRO A 338 2.45 -22.76 38.66
CA PRO A 338 1.72 -23.95 38.22
C PRO A 338 0.32 -24.02 38.84
N ALA A 339 -0.66 -24.38 38.02
CA ALA A 339 -2.00 -24.80 38.43
C ALA A 339 -1.93 -25.95 39.46
N SER A 340 -3.06 -26.23 40.12
CA SER A 340 -3.18 -27.35 41.07
C SER A 340 -2.55 -28.62 40.49
N SER A 341 -1.65 -29.29 41.22
CA SER A 341 -1.00 -30.50 40.71
C SER A 341 -1.86 -31.72 41.00
N ILE A 342 -2.13 -32.53 39.99
CA ILE A 342 -2.99 -33.71 40.09
C ILE A 342 -2.15 -34.95 39.81
N ARG A 343 -2.13 -35.92 40.73
CA ARG A 343 -1.32 -37.14 40.58
C ARG A 343 -2.03 -38.36 41.18
N TRP A 344 -1.96 -39.50 40.50
CA TRP A 344 -2.38 -40.78 41.07
C TRP A 344 -1.29 -41.38 41.97
N THR A 345 -1.68 -41.93 43.11
CA THR A 345 -0.78 -42.64 44.03
C THR A 345 -1.42 -43.95 44.50
N ALA A 346 -0.67 -44.79 45.21
CA ALA A 346 -1.20 -46.01 45.83
C ALA A 346 -2.35 -45.74 46.83
N ASN A 347 -2.47 -44.50 47.34
CA ASN A 347 -3.48 -44.11 48.33
C ASN A 347 -4.64 -43.31 47.72
N GLY A 348 -4.71 -43.18 46.39
CA GLY A 348 -5.74 -42.44 45.67
C GLY A 348 -5.20 -41.26 44.87
N LEU A 349 -6.14 -40.46 44.35
CA LEU A 349 -5.88 -39.26 43.57
C LEU A 349 -5.49 -38.12 44.52
N LEU A 350 -4.26 -37.62 44.38
CA LEU A 350 -3.80 -36.43 45.09
C LEU A 350 -4.08 -35.19 44.24
N ILE A 351 -4.75 -34.22 44.84
CA ILE A 351 -5.00 -32.89 44.30
C ILE A 351 -4.38 -31.88 45.25
N ASP A 352 -3.21 -31.34 44.88
CA ASP A 352 -2.59 -30.23 45.61
C ASP A 352 -3.15 -28.91 45.09
N SER A 353 -4.08 -28.32 45.83
CA SER A 353 -4.77 -27.09 45.44
C SER A 353 -4.34 -25.92 46.29
N LYS A 354 -4.07 -24.77 45.66
CA LYS A 354 -3.59 -23.58 46.37
C LYS A 354 -4.68 -22.88 47.19
N ASP A 355 -5.95 -23.01 46.79
CA ASP A 355 -7.09 -22.38 47.45
C ASP A 355 -8.17 -23.42 47.71
N ALA A 356 -9.06 -23.13 48.66
CA ALA A 356 -10.28 -23.92 48.80
C ALA A 356 -11.10 -23.85 47.49
N GLY A 357 -11.77 -24.95 47.17
CA GLY A 357 -12.46 -25.08 45.89
C GLY A 357 -13.32 -26.33 45.83
N ARG A 358 -13.48 -26.87 44.62
CA ARG A 358 -14.13 -28.15 44.38
C ARG A 358 -13.44 -28.92 43.26
N TYR A 359 -13.63 -30.23 43.26
CA TYR A 359 -13.20 -31.12 42.19
C TYR A 359 -14.39 -31.92 41.63
N GLU A 360 -14.27 -32.32 40.37
CA GLU A 360 -15.17 -33.23 39.68
C GLU A 360 -14.34 -34.23 38.87
N CYS A 361 -14.66 -35.51 38.97
CA CYS A 361 -14.00 -36.59 38.26
C CYS A 361 -15.01 -37.28 37.33
N PHE A 362 -14.61 -37.52 36.09
CA PHE A 362 -15.45 -38.17 35.07
C PHE A 362 -14.74 -39.38 34.46
N ASP A 363 -15.48 -40.47 34.21
CA ASP A 363 -14.99 -41.60 33.42
C ASP A 363 -14.90 -41.27 31.92
N VAL A 364 -14.38 -42.21 31.13
CA VAL A 364 -14.24 -42.04 29.67
C VAL A 364 -15.57 -41.95 28.92
N GLN A 365 -16.69 -42.32 29.56
CA GLN A 365 -18.04 -42.15 29.03
C GLN A 365 -18.70 -40.85 29.51
N GLY A 366 -17.97 -40.00 30.23
CA GLY A 366 -18.46 -38.72 30.75
C GLY A 366 -19.36 -38.84 31.99
N ARG A 367 -19.44 -40.02 32.63
CA ARG A 367 -20.20 -40.20 33.87
C ARG A 367 -19.38 -39.69 35.05
N ALA A 368 -20.01 -38.93 35.95
CA ALA A 368 -19.37 -38.46 37.16
C ALA A 368 -19.05 -39.65 38.10
N VAL A 369 -17.77 -39.80 38.47
CA VAL A 369 -17.30 -40.89 39.34
C VAL A 369 -16.91 -40.43 40.74
N ALA A 370 -16.58 -39.14 40.91
CA ALA A 370 -16.39 -38.50 42.21
C ALA A 370 -16.53 -36.99 42.08
N ASN A 371 -16.92 -36.32 43.16
CA ASN A 371 -16.86 -34.86 43.27
C ASN A 371 -16.82 -34.48 44.76
N GLY A 372 -16.36 -33.27 45.05
CA GLY A 372 -16.35 -32.77 46.43
C GLY A 372 -15.64 -31.45 46.57
N SER A 373 -15.58 -30.95 47.81
CA SER A 373 -14.82 -29.75 48.15
C SER A 373 -13.34 -30.05 48.26
N LEU A 374 -12.51 -29.08 47.91
CA LEU A 374 -11.07 -29.05 48.15
C LEU A 374 -10.76 -28.05 49.27
N LEU A 375 -9.86 -28.42 50.15
CA LEU A 375 -9.18 -27.50 51.05
C LEU A 375 -7.90 -26.98 50.38
N GLN A 376 -7.37 -25.87 50.88
CA GLN A 376 -6.02 -25.44 50.52
C GLN A 376 -5.00 -26.50 50.99
N GLY A 377 -4.10 -26.90 50.09
CA GLY A 377 -3.09 -27.93 50.27
C GLY A 377 -3.43 -29.23 49.56
N VAL A 378 -2.81 -30.32 50.03
CA VAL A 378 -2.96 -31.66 49.43
C VAL A 378 -4.26 -32.31 49.90
N ASN A 379 -5.13 -32.63 48.94
CA ASN A 379 -6.36 -33.37 49.14
C ASN A 379 -6.20 -34.78 48.57
N THR A 380 -6.64 -35.79 49.31
CA THR A 380 -6.66 -37.17 48.82
C THR A 380 -8.10 -37.56 48.50
N VAL A 381 -8.33 -37.98 47.25
CA VAL A 381 -9.62 -38.43 46.74
C VAL A 381 -9.54 -39.92 46.46
N ALA A 382 -10.40 -40.70 47.11
CA ALA A 382 -10.58 -42.10 46.78
C ALA A 382 -11.39 -42.22 45.49
N LEU A 383 -10.91 -43.03 44.54
CA LEU A 383 -11.61 -43.36 43.30
C LEU A 383 -11.75 -44.88 43.22
N ASP A 384 -13.00 -45.35 43.11
CA ASP A 384 -13.31 -46.78 42.94
C ASP A 384 -13.30 -47.21 41.46
N THR A 385 -13.19 -46.24 40.54
CA THR A 385 -13.19 -46.48 39.10
C THR A 385 -11.77 -46.51 38.56
N ARG A 386 -11.38 -47.63 37.93
CA ARG A 386 -10.11 -47.77 37.20
C ARG A 386 -10.23 -47.28 35.76
N GLY A 387 -9.10 -46.89 35.18
CA GLY A 387 -8.99 -46.40 33.81
C GLY A 387 -8.63 -44.93 33.74
N MET A 388 -8.85 -44.33 32.57
CA MET A 388 -8.58 -42.90 32.37
C MET A 388 -9.70 -42.07 32.97
N ILE A 389 -9.36 -41.20 33.91
CA ILE A 389 -10.28 -40.29 34.60
C ILE A 389 -9.93 -38.85 34.22
N LEU A 390 -10.92 -38.07 33.81
CA LEU A 390 -10.78 -36.62 33.65
C LEU A 390 -11.06 -35.96 34.99
N VAL A 391 -10.10 -35.21 35.51
CA VAL A 391 -10.22 -34.47 36.77
C VAL A 391 -10.31 -32.98 36.45
N ARG A 392 -11.41 -32.36 36.85
CA ARG A 392 -11.62 -30.91 36.79
C ARG A 392 -11.50 -30.33 38.19
N VAL A 393 -10.66 -29.32 38.36
CA VAL A 393 -10.49 -28.58 39.61
C VAL A 393 -10.93 -27.15 39.39
N MET A 394 -11.72 -26.62 40.33
CA MET A 394 -12.22 -25.23 40.31
C MET A 394 -11.95 -24.60 41.68
N SER A 395 -11.07 -23.60 41.73
CA SER A 395 -10.71 -22.89 42.97
C SER A 395 -10.61 -21.38 42.75
N GLY A 396 -10.31 -20.63 43.81
CA GLY A 396 -10.06 -19.19 43.72
C GLY A 396 -8.90 -18.81 42.78
N ALA A 397 -7.99 -19.73 42.51
CA ALA A 397 -6.86 -19.57 41.58
C ALA A 397 -7.22 -19.83 40.11
N GLY A 398 -8.46 -20.22 39.80
CA GLY A 398 -8.92 -20.57 38.46
C GLY A 398 -9.37 -22.03 38.32
N SER A 399 -9.56 -22.47 37.08
CA SER A 399 -9.94 -23.85 36.77
C SER A 399 -8.87 -24.57 35.96
N CYS A 400 -8.55 -25.81 36.31
CA CYS A 400 -7.70 -26.69 35.51
C CYS A 400 -8.35 -28.04 35.26
N MET A 401 -7.94 -28.72 34.19
CA MET A 401 -8.38 -30.07 33.83
C MET A 401 -7.18 -30.93 33.46
N GLU A 402 -7.11 -32.14 34.03
CA GLU A 402 -6.04 -33.10 33.75
C GLU A 402 -6.62 -34.51 33.56
N ARG A 403 -5.98 -35.31 32.70
CA ARG A 403 -6.31 -36.72 32.53
C ARG A 403 -5.35 -37.56 33.35
N VAL A 404 -5.90 -38.41 34.21
CA VAL A 404 -5.12 -39.27 35.10
C VAL A 404 -5.47 -40.72 34.83
N VAL A 405 -4.45 -41.58 34.71
CA VAL A 405 -4.65 -43.03 34.61
C VAL A 405 -4.69 -43.62 36.02
N VAL A 406 -5.85 -44.17 36.38
CA VAL A 406 -6.12 -44.84 37.64
C VAL A 406 -5.93 -46.35 37.46
N ASN A 407 -4.90 -46.90 38.09
CA ASN A 407 -4.51 -48.32 37.97
C ASN A 407 -5.06 -49.17 39.13
#